data_AF-A0A7T6XHD9-F1
#
_entry.id   AF-A0A7T6XHD9-F1
#
_cell.length_a   1.000
_cell.length_b   1.000
_cell.length_c   1.000
_cell.angle_alpha   90.00
_cell.angle_beta   90.00
_cell.angle_gamma   90.00
#
_symmetry.space_group_name_H-M   'P 1'
#
loop_
_entity.id
_entity.type
_entity.pdbx_description
1 polymer ?
#
loop_
_entity_poly.entity_id
_entity_poly.type
_entity_poly.pdbx_seq_one_letter_code
_entity_poly.pdbx_strand_id
1 'polypeptide(L)'
;MATQTIQPQLGSLQPYVHPPETEEPLQYADLTIIDLGEFDKPGGKEKLAAQLKDAAHNEGFFYVTNFGLTQAEINRQYAIGREFFALPEDVRKSYRAPLEEGIYNGYRPLGSIQVLPGLWDNIEFYNIMKFLPQYEREHPEVFRRHWDEIERFHRHVHEHVGYKLLQLLAIILELPADQISNGHLYESNCDSGLRYMMYRARSAEVNEQFKDLYSRGHTDNGTITFLFQQPVAALQVKKHEDSPWEWIRIPEGTLSVNIADMLSILSNGYLKSGVHRVTVPPKDQQAQDRLGLLYFVRPSDRLTLKSFDSPLLRRLGYYEEGKNSEIDIPAPEWTRARIKKNWSRSPTDPNAGTQMAGFSVKHFHD
;
A
#
# COMPACT_ATOMS: atom_id res chain seq x y z
N MET A 1 24.82 24.04 -40.74
CA MET A 1 23.83 22.93 -40.71
C MET A 1 23.36 22.80 -39.28
N ALA A 2 22.17 23.33 -38.99
CA ALA A 2 21.56 23.23 -37.67
C ALA A 2 20.76 21.92 -37.62
N THR A 3 21.19 21.01 -36.76
CA THR A 3 20.49 19.77 -36.47
C THR A 3 19.18 20.13 -35.77
N GLN A 4 18.05 19.99 -36.48
CA GLN A 4 16.73 20.06 -35.86
C GLN A 4 16.57 18.87 -34.92
N THR A 5 16.59 19.15 -33.63
CA THR A 5 16.14 18.22 -32.59
C THR A 5 14.65 17.98 -32.82
N ILE A 6 14.31 16.81 -33.35
CA ILE A 6 12.92 16.36 -33.47
C ILE A 6 12.41 16.14 -32.05
N GLN A 7 11.67 17.11 -31.51
CA GLN A 7 10.81 16.85 -30.36
C GLN A 7 9.77 15.82 -30.81
N PRO A 8 9.65 14.66 -30.15
CA PRO A 8 8.59 13.73 -30.50
C PRO A 8 7.25 14.44 -30.32
N GLN A 9 6.43 14.49 -31.38
CA GLN A 9 5.03 14.87 -31.27
C GLN A 9 4.39 13.94 -30.25
N LEU A 10 4.15 14.45 -29.04
CA LEU A 10 3.59 13.65 -27.94
C LEU A 10 2.13 13.33 -28.26
N GLY A 11 1.87 12.08 -28.62
CA GLY A 11 0.54 11.57 -28.91
C GLY A 11 -0.37 11.55 -27.68
N SER A 12 -1.68 11.35 -27.92
CA SER A 12 -2.67 11.11 -26.87
C SER A 12 -2.29 9.90 -26.00
N LEU A 13 -2.48 10.02 -24.69
CA LEU A 13 -2.18 8.97 -23.72
C LEU A 13 -2.97 7.69 -24.04
N GLN A 14 -2.25 6.65 -24.49
CA GLN A 14 -2.86 5.41 -24.96
C GLN A 14 -3.64 4.71 -23.83
N PRO A 15 -4.83 4.13 -24.10
CA PRO A 15 -5.55 3.34 -23.10
C PRO A 15 -4.69 2.23 -22.53
N TYR A 16 -4.86 1.92 -21.24
CA TYR A 16 -4.21 0.75 -20.63
C TYR A 16 -5.06 -0.48 -20.89
N VAL A 17 -4.44 -1.53 -21.43
CA VAL A 17 -5.05 -2.84 -21.59
C VAL A 17 -4.46 -3.71 -20.50
N HIS A 18 -5.31 -4.16 -19.57
CA HIS A 18 -4.91 -5.10 -18.55
C HIS A 18 -4.50 -6.42 -19.21
N PRO A 19 -3.41 -7.05 -18.77
CA PRO A 19 -3.14 -8.43 -19.13
C PRO A 19 -4.33 -9.35 -18.81
N PRO A 20 -4.51 -10.44 -19.58
CA PRO A 20 -5.58 -11.39 -19.33
C PRO A 20 -5.44 -12.00 -17.94
N GLU A 21 -6.57 -12.26 -17.28
CA GLU A 21 -6.57 -13.03 -16.04
C GLU A 21 -6.01 -14.44 -16.30
N THR A 22 -5.39 -15.01 -15.28
CA THR A 22 -4.87 -16.39 -15.34
C THR A 22 -6.00 -17.41 -15.49
N GLU A 23 -5.76 -18.43 -16.30
CA GLU A 23 -6.62 -19.61 -16.45
C GLU A 23 -6.21 -20.74 -15.49
N GLU A 24 -5.06 -20.61 -14.83
CA GLU A 24 -4.57 -21.58 -13.85
C GLU A 24 -5.47 -21.60 -12.59
N PRO A 25 -5.78 -22.79 -12.04
CA PRO A 25 -6.62 -22.88 -10.85
C PRO A 25 -5.86 -22.39 -9.61
N LEU A 26 -6.29 -21.26 -9.05
CA LEU A 26 -5.74 -20.69 -7.83
C LEU A 26 -6.74 -20.77 -6.68
N GLN A 27 -6.23 -21.01 -5.47
CA GLN A 27 -7.01 -20.89 -4.24
C GLN A 27 -7.08 -19.41 -3.82
N TYR A 28 -8.19 -18.76 -4.10
CA TYR A 28 -8.40 -17.36 -3.73
C TYR A 28 -8.93 -17.22 -2.30
N ALA A 29 -8.44 -16.21 -1.58
CA ALA A 29 -8.91 -15.86 -0.26
C ALA A 29 -10.36 -15.34 -0.32
N ASP A 30 -11.23 -15.93 0.50
CA ASP A 30 -12.58 -15.41 0.73
C ASP A 30 -12.51 -14.27 1.76
N LEU A 31 -12.53 -13.03 1.28
CA LEU A 31 -12.38 -11.83 2.10
C LEU A 31 -13.69 -11.06 2.20
N THR A 32 -13.93 -10.45 3.36
CA THR A 32 -15.13 -9.62 3.60
C THR A 32 -15.20 -8.45 2.60
N ILE A 33 -16.39 -8.18 2.07
CA ILE A 33 -16.64 -7.04 1.17
C ILE A 33 -17.42 -5.95 1.91
N ILE A 34 -16.89 -4.73 1.91
CA ILE A 34 -17.50 -3.54 2.49
C ILE A 34 -18.04 -2.66 1.35
N ASP A 35 -19.36 -2.51 1.30
CA ASP A 35 -20.04 -1.64 0.33
C ASP A 35 -20.14 -0.21 0.88
N LEU A 36 -19.29 0.70 0.39
CA LEU A 36 -19.30 2.10 0.83
C LEU A 36 -20.51 2.91 0.33
N GLY A 37 -21.31 2.36 -0.59
CA GLY A 37 -22.59 2.93 -0.99
C GLY A 37 -23.64 2.88 0.12
N GLU A 38 -23.45 2.02 1.13
CA GLU A 38 -24.31 1.95 2.32
C GLU A 38 -23.95 3.00 3.38
N PHE A 39 -22.76 3.61 3.31
CA PHE A 39 -22.16 4.36 4.41
C PHE A 39 -23.02 5.54 4.90
N ASP A 40 -23.59 6.30 3.96
CA ASP A 40 -24.37 7.50 4.27
C ASP A 40 -25.87 7.20 4.50
N LYS A 41 -26.29 5.93 4.41
CA LYS A 41 -27.67 5.52 4.69
C LYS A 41 -27.92 5.53 6.21
N PRO A 42 -29.16 5.73 6.68
CA PRO A 42 -29.50 5.62 8.10
C PRO A 42 -29.07 4.27 8.69
N GLY A 43 -28.24 4.28 9.73
CA GLY A 43 -27.67 3.06 10.35
C GLY A 43 -26.58 2.36 9.53
N GLY A 44 -26.17 2.94 8.40
CA GLY A 44 -25.22 2.34 7.47
C GLY A 44 -23.81 2.19 8.05
N LYS A 45 -23.34 3.18 8.80
CA LYS A 45 -22.01 3.16 9.44
C LYS A 45 -21.90 2.03 10.46
N GLU A 46 -22.91 1.86 11.31
CA GLU A 46 -22.95 0.82 12.35
C GLU A 46 -23.01 -0.57 11.71
N LYS A 47 -23.81 -0.74 10.66
CA LYS A 47 -23.90 -1.98 9.87
C LYS A 47 -22.54 -2.32 9.24
N LEU A 48 -21.91 -1.37 8.54
CA LEU A 48 -20.62 -1.59 7.89
C LEU A 48 -19.50 -1.84 8.92
N ALA A 49 -19.50 -1.13 10.04
CA ALA A 49 -18.55 -1.35 11.13
C ALA A 49 -18.70 -2.76 11.72
N ALA A 50 -19.94 -3.24 11.92
CA ALA A 50 -20.19 -4.60 12.38
C ALA A 50 -19.71 -5.66 11.38
N GLN A 51 -19.88 -5.44 10.07
CA GLN A 51 -19.37 -6.31 9.01
C GLN A 51 -17.84 -6.32 8.96
N LEU A 52 -17.22 -5.14 9.05
CA LEU A 52 -15.76 -4.98 8.99
C LEU A 52 -15.04 -5.53 10.23
N LYS A 53 -15.71 -5.57 11.38
CA LYS A 53 -15.09 -5.89 12.68
C LYS A 53 -14.29 -7.19 12.66
N ASP A 54 -14.85 -8.27 12.12
CA ASP A 54 -14.20 -9.57 12.12
C ASP A 54 -12.95 -9.57 11.23
N ALA A 55 -13.10 -9.13 9.97
CA ALA A 55 -11.99 -8.99 9.04
C ALA A 55 -10.87 -8.09 9.58
N ALA A 56 -11.21 -6.97 10.22
CA ALA A 56 -10.24 -6.06 10.81
C ALA A 56 -9.52 -6.63 12.06
N HIS A 57 -10.21 -7.46 12.85
CA HIS A 57 -9.67 -8.07 14.08
C HIS A 57 -8.89 -9.36 13.82
N ASN A 58 -9.19 -10.07 12.74
CA ASN A 58 -8.69 -11.41 12.49
C ASN A 58 -7.70 -11.47 11.33
N GLU A 59 -8.04 -10.82 10.20
CA GLU A 59 -7.35 -11.00 8.92
C GLU A 59 -6.50 -9.78 8.53
N GLY A 60 -6.97 -8.57 8.84
CA GLY A 60 -6.34 -7.32 8.43
C GLY A 60 -6.48 -7.01 6.93
N PHE A 61 -7.28 -7.79 6.20
CA PHE A 61 -7.57 -7.65 4.76
C PHE A 61 -9.07 -7.69 4.51
N PHE A 62 -9.54 -6.89 3.56
CA PHE A 62 -10.92 -6.89 3.09
C PHE A 62 -11.01 -6.23 1.71
N TYR A 63 -12.15 -6.40 1.04
CA TYR A 63 -12.48 -5.69 -0.19
C TYR A 63 -13.43 -4.53 0.07
N VAL A 64 -13.38 -3.54 -0.81
CA VAL A 64 -14.28 -2.39 -0.82
C VAL A 64 -14.90 -2.24 -2.20
N THR A 65 -16.21 -1.97 -2.25
CA THR A 65 -16.96 -1.65 -3.47
C THR A 65 -17.67 -0.31 -3.32
N ASN A 66 -18.19 0.22 -4.44
CA ASN A 66 -18.93 1.50 -4.48
C ASN A 66 -18.16 2.67 -3.84
N PHE A 67 -16.84 2.69 -4.04
CA PHE A 67 -15.92 3.71 -3.50
C PHE A 67 -15.85 4.99 -4.35
N GLY A 68 -16.76 5.17 -5.31
CA GLY A 68 -16.95 6.43 -6.03
C GLY A 68 -15.94 6.73 -7.15
N LEU A 69 -15.19 5.73 -7.62
CA LEU A 69 -14.37 5.83 -8.82
C LEU A 69 -14.86 4.84 -9.88
N THR A 70 -14.89 5.29 -11.13
CA THR A 70 -15.17 4.43 -12.27
C THR A 70 -13.93 3.63 -12.68
N GLN A 71 -14.14 2.49 -13.33
CA GLN A 71 -13.03 1.71 -13.88
C GLN A 71 -12.23 2.50 -14.94
N ALA A 72 -12.88 3.42 -15.66
CA ALA A 72 -12.21 4.29 -16.62
C ALA A 72 -11.21 5.25 -15.96
N GLU A 73 -11.56 5.83 -14.81
CA GLU A 73 -10.67 6.69 -14.02
C GLU A 73 -9.49 5.90 -13.43
N ILE A 74 -9.71 4.66 -12.99
CA ILE A 74 -8.65 3.78 -12.53
C ILE A 74 -7.71 3.42 -13.71
N ASN A 75 -8.26 2.97 -14.84
CA ASN A 75 -7.47 2.61 -16.03
C ASN A 75 -6.67 3.79 -16.59
N ARG A 76 -7.19 5.00 -16.43
CA ARG A 76 -6.50 6.25 -16.75
C ARG A 76 -5.20 6.41 -15.94
N GLN A 77 -5.20 6.08 -14.64
CA GLN A 77 -4.01 6.06 -13.79
C GLN A 77 -3.01 4.97 -14.22
N TYR A 78 -3.49 3.77 -14.56
CA TYR A 78 -2.61 2.72 -15.10
C TYR A 78 -1.92 3.15 -16.41
N ALA A 79 -2.64 3.84 -17.29
CA ALA A 79 -2.05 4.35 -18.53
C ALA A 79 -0.95 5.39 -18.26
N ILE A 80 -1.16 6.31 -17.31
CA ILE A 80 -0.13 7.28 -16.88
C ILE A 80 1.10 6.54 -16.34
N GLY A 81 0.90 5.59 -15.42
CA GLY A 81 1.98 4.78 -14.85
C GLY A 81 2.75 4.01 -15.92
N ARG A 82 2.06 3.36 -16.86
CA ARG A 82 2.68 2.64 -17.98
C ARG A 82 3.54 3.57 -18.83
N GLU A 83 3.07 4.76 -19.17
CA GLU A 83 3.85 5.73 -19.95
C GLU A 83 5.11 6.18 -19.19
N PHE A 84 5.03 6.40 -17.89
CA PHE A 84 6.21 6.65 -17.06
C PHE A 84 7.23 5.49 -17.13
N PHE A 85 6.79 4.24 -16.95
CA PHE A 85 7.67 3.07 -16.97
C PHE A 85 8.19 2.69 -18.36
N ALA A 86 7.66 3.31 -19.42
CA ALA A 86 8.17 3.21 -20.79
C ALA A 86 9.29 4.23 -21.09
N LEU A 87 9.51 5.22 -20.21
CA LEU A 87 10.60 6.18 -20.38
C LEU A 87 11.98 5.49 -20.28
N PRO A 88 13.00 6.04 -20.95
CA PRO A 88 14.39 5.60 -20.76
C PRO A 88 14.79 5.57 -19.27
N GLU A 89 15.59 4.58 -18.90
CA GLU A 89 15.95 4.34 -17.50
C GLU A 89 16.70 5.52 -16.88
N ASP A 90 17.61 6.13 -17.62
CA ASP A 90 18.36 7.33 -17.24
C ASP A 90 17.43 8.51 -16.96
N VAL A 91 16.40 8.70 -17.79
CA VAL A 91 15.36 9.71 -17.57
C VAL A 91 14.60 9.42 -16.29
N ARG A 92 14.13 8.18 -16.06
CA ARG A 92 13.45 7.81 -14.80
C ARG A 92 14.34 8.05 -13.58
N LYS A 93 15.62 7.66 -13.66
CA LYS A 93 16.62 7.84 -12.59
C LYS A 93 16.88 9.31 -12.24
N SER A 94 16.70 10.24 -13.17
CA SER A 94 16.82 11.68 -12.86
C SER A 94 15.80 12.17 -11.83
N TYR A 95 14.67 11.46 -11.68
CA TYR A 95 13.61 11.78 -10.72
C TYR A 95 13.67 10.92 -9.44
N ARG A 96 14.85 10.42 -9.08
CA ARG A 96 15.04 9.56 -7.91
C ARG A 96 14.53 10.23 -6.63
N ALA A 97 13.95 9.43 -5.75
CA ALA A 97 13.59 9.81 -4.39
C ALA A 97 14.86 9.88 -3.49
N PRO A 98 14.86 10.71 -2.43
CA PRO A 98 15.92 10.72 -1.42
C PRO A 98 15.75 9.52 -0.47
N LEU A 99 16.00 8.31 -0.98
CA LEU A 99 15.77 7.04 -0.28
C LEU A 99 16.60 6.91 1.00
N GLU A 100 17.82 7.44 0.97
CA GLU A 100 18.76 7.49 2.09
C GLU A 100 18.20 8.27 3.29
N GLU A 101 17.31 9.22 3.03
CA GLU A 101 16.64 10.03 4.05
C GLU A 101 15.35 9.37 4.56
N GLY A 102 14.99 8.21 4.02
CA GLY A 102 13.73 7.53 4.30
C GLY A 102 12.54 8.13 3.57
N ILE A 103 12.77 8.96 2.54
CA ILE A 103 11.72 9.65 1.80
C ILE A 103 11.47 8.91 0.49
N TYR A 104 10.22 8.49 0.31
CA TYR A 104 9.80 7.75 -0.87
C TYR A 104 9.13 8.61 -1.95
N ASN A 105 8.95 9.92 -1.75
CA ASN A 105 8.39 10.82 -2.78
C ASN A 105 9.33 10.83 -4.00
N GLY A 106 8.85 10.47 -5.20
CA GLY A 106 9.66 10.30 -6.42
C GLY A 106 9.95 8.84 -6.80
N TYR A 107 10.97 8.64 -7.65
CA TYR A 107 11.32 7.34 -8.24
C TYR A 107 12.24 6.49 -7.34
N ARG A 108 11.90 5.21 -7.17
CA ARG A 108 12.80 4.17 -6.67
C ARG A 108 13.20 3.26 -7.83
N PRO A 109 14.50 3.22 -8.19
CA PRO A 109 15.01 2.36 -9.26
C PRO A 109 14.78 0.87 -9.04
N LEU A 110 14.77 0.12 -10.15
CA LEU A 110 14.84 -1.33 -10.16
C LEU A 110 16.13 -1.83 -9.50
N GLY A 111 16.08 -2.94 -8.77
CA GLY A 111 17.28 -3.56 -8.20
C GLY A 111 17.92 -2.70 -7.10
N SER A 112 17.12 -1.91 -6.40
CA SER A 112 17.61 -0.98 -5.40
C SER A 112 18.01 -1.63 -4.08
N ILE A 113 17.38 -2.75 -3.72
CA ILE A 113 17.59 -3.46 -2.45
C ILE A 113 17.82 -4.95 -2.75
N GLN A 114 18.73 -5.55 -1.97
CA GLN A 114 18.96 -6.98 -1.98
C GLN A 114 17.95 -7.69 -1.06
N VAL A 115 17.05 -8.48 -1.64
CA VAL A 115 15.97 -9.19 -0.93
C VAL A 115 16.49 -10.46 -0.26
N LEU A 116 17.40 -11.17 -0.94
CA LEU A 116 18.14 -12.34 -0.45
C LEU A 116 19.60 -12.17 -0.87
N PRO A 117 20.57 -12.82 -0.21
CA PRO A 117 21.95 -12.87 -0.72
C PRO A 117 21.99 -13.26 -2.20
N GLY A 118 22.46 -12.35 -3.06
CA GLY A 118 22.50 -12.53 -4.52
C GLY A 118 21.21 -12.17 -5.29
N LEU A 119 20.07 -12.00 -4.63
CA LEU A 119 18.81 -11.58 -5.27
C LEU A 119 18.52 -10.10 -5.02
N TRP A 120 18.56 -9.32 -6.10
CA TRP A 120 18.07 -7.95 -6.10
C TRP A 120 16.57 -7.92 -6.38
N ASP A 121 15.88 -6.94 -5.82
CA ASP A 121 14.46 -6.76 -6.11
C ASP A 121 14.20 -6.49 -7.59
N ASN A 122 13.07 -6.96 -8.08
CA ASN A 122 12.61 -6.72 -9.45
C ASN A 122 11.48 -5.68 -9.48
N ILE A 123 11.47 -4.77 -8.51
CA ILE A 123 10.45 -3.74 -8.36
C ILE A 123 11.07 -2.37 -8.58
N GLU A 124 10.38 -1.55 -9.35
CA GLU A 124 10.60 -0.12 -9.41
C GLU A 124 9.26 0.59 -9.15
N PHE A 125 9.31 1.80 -8.61
CA PHE A 125 8.08 2.57 -8.38
C PHE A 125 8.30 4.06 -8.41
N TYR A 126 7.22 4.79 -8.68
CA TYR A 126 7.16 6.24 -8.51
C TYR A 126 6.06 6.57 -7.52
N ASN A 127 6.38 7.35 -6.48
CA ASN A 127 5.37 7.90 -5.58
C ASN A 127 5.14 9.37 -5.84
N ILE A 128 3.87 9.75 -5.81
CA ILE A 128 3.41 11.13 -5.70
C ILE A 128 2.79 11.24 -4.32
N MET A 129 3.43 11.99 -3.43
CA MET A 129 2.85 12.32 -2.12
C MET A 129 1.69 13.29 -2.28
N LYS A 130 1.05 13.66 -1.17
CA LYS A 130 -0.06 14.62 -1.17
C LYS A 130 0.28 15.90 -1.93
N PHE A 131 -0.74 16.51 -2.52
CA PHE A 131 -0.64 17.74 -3.30
C PHE A 131 -0.58 18.96 -2.37
N LEU A 132 0.52 19.05 -1.61
CA LEU A 132 0.78 20.11 -0.64
C LEU A 132 2.16 20.73 -0.90
N PRO A 133 2.35 22.03 -0.61
CA PRO A 133 3.60 22.75 -0.92
C PRO A 133 4.88 22.08 -0.39
N GLN A 134 4.82 21.45 0.78
CA GLN A 134 5.99 20.77 1.36
C GLN A 134 6.44 19.50 0.63
N TYR A 135 5.62 18.96 -0.28
CA TYR A 135 5.95 17.78 -1.10
C TYR A 135 6.26 18.13 -2.54
N GLU A 136 6.21 19.43 -2.89
CA GLU A 136 6.48 19.90 -4.23
C GLU A 136 7.90 19.53 -4.66
N ARG A 137 8.00 19.00 -5.87
CA ARG A 137 9.26 18.62 -6.51
C ARG A 137 9.09 18.63 -8.02
N GLU A 138 10.21 18.52 -8.74
CA GLU A 138 10.14 18.28 -10.17
C GLU A 138 9.60 16.86 -10.43
N HIS A 139 8.59 16.80 -11.30
CA HIS A 139 7.96 15.56 -11.76
C HIS A 139 8.19 15.37 -13.27
N PRO A 140 8.32 14.11 -13.74
CA PRO A 140 8.31 13.77 -15.17
C PRO A 140 7.16 14.45 -15.93
N GLU A 141 7.41 14.84 -17.18
CA GLU A 141 6.41 15.47 -18.06
C GLU A 141 5.10 14.67 -18.14
N VAL A 142 5.18 13.33 -18.17
CA VAL A 142 4.01 12.43 -18.16
C VAL A 142 3.11 12.65 -16.96
N PHE A 143 3.65 12.93 -15.76
CA PHE A 143 2.81 13.24 -14.60
C PHE A 143 2.34 14.69 -14.61
N ARG A 144 3.21 15.64 -15.00
CA ARG A 144 2.86 17.07 -15.05
C ARG A 144 1.69 17.35 -16.00
N ARG A 145 1.63 16.67 -17.15
CA ARG A 145 0.50 16.78 -18.10
C ARG A 145 -0.84 16.36 -17.49
N HIS A 146 -0.81 15.41 -16.56
CA HIS A 146 -2.00 14.82 -15.95
C HIS A 146 -2.16 15.24 -14.47
N TRP A 147 -1.50 16.32 -14.05
CA TRP A 147 -1.36 16.68 -12.64
C TRP A 147 -2.71 16.84 -11.93
N ASP A 148 -3.64 17.62 -12.51
CA ASP A 148 -4.98 17.82 -11.94
C ASP A 148 -5.81 16.52 -11.87
N GLU A 149 -5.60 15.61 -12.83
CA GLU A 149 -6.27 14.30 -12.87
C GLU A 149 -5.77 13.40 -11.75
N ILE A 150 -4.45 13.37 -11.55
CA ILE A 150 -3.80 12.63 -10.46
C ILE A 150 -4.20 13.23 -9.11
N GLU A 151 -4.27 14.57 -8.99
CA GLU A 151 -4.70 15.23 -7.74
C GLU A 151 -6.12 14.83 -7.36
N ARG A 152 -7.07 14.93 -8.30
CA ARG A 152 -8.47 14.55 -8.04
C ARG A 152 -8.58 13.09 -7.60
N PHE A 153 -7.91 12.18 -8.30
CA PHE A 153 -7.88 10.77 -7.94
C PHE A 153 -7.28 10.56 -6.53
N HIS A 154 -6.13 11.18 -6.27
CA HIS A 154 -5.42 11.11 -5.01
C HIS A 154 -6.26 11.64 -3.83
N ARG A 155 -6.91 12.81 -3.98
CA ARG A 155 -7.79 13.40 -2.96
C ARG A 155 -9.01 12.53 -2.73
N HIS A 156 -9.66 12.07 -3.80
CA HIS A 156 -10.83 11.21 -3.70
C HIS A 156 -10.56 9.94 -2.89
N VAL A 157 -9.47 9.23 -3.20
CA VAL A 157 -9.09 8.01 -2.48
C VAL A 157 -8.83 8.31 -1.00
N HIS A 158 -8.20 9.44 -0.67
CA HIS A 158 -7.90 9.79 0.71
C HIS A 158 -9.15 10.21 1.51
N GLU A 159 -9.93 11.13 0.95
CA GLU A 159 -10.99 11.86 1.66
C GLU A 159 -12.34 11.14 1.58
N HIS A 160 -12.64 10.46 0.48
CA HIS A 160 -13.93 9.80 0.27
C HIS A 160 -13.89 8.29 0.50
N VAL A 161 -12.71 7.66 0.47
CA VAL A 161 -12.53 6.24 0.80
C VAL A 161 -11.82 6.09 2.15
N GLY A 162 -10.64 6.71 2.29
CA GLY A 162 -9.83 6.67 3.50
C GLY A 162 -10.58 7.09 4.76
N TYR A 163 -11.18 8.28 4.77
CA TYR A 163 -11.90 8.76 5.96
C TYR A 163 -13.09 7.90 6.33
N LYS A 164 -13.85 7.41 5.36
CA LYS A 164 -14.98 6.51 5.64
C LYS A 164 -14.52 5.25 6.36
N LEU A 165 -13.45 4.61 5.88
CA LEU A 165 -12.90 3.41 6.52
C LEU A 165 -12.30 3.71 7.91
N LEU A 166 -11.60 4.83 8.08
CA LEU A 166 -11.09 5.24 9.40
C LEU A 166 -12.23 5.51 10.39
N GLN A 167 -13.36 6.06 9.93
CA GLN A 167 -14.56 6.25 10.75
C GLN A 167 -15.19 4.90 11.15
N LEU A 168 -15.26 3.92 10.24
CA LEU A 168 -15.75 2.58 10.58
C LEU A 168 -14.87 1.91 11.63
N LEU A 169 -13.55 2.03 11.51
CA LEU A 169 -12.60 1.50 12.49
C LEU A 169 -12.72 2.21 13.85
N ALA A 170 -12.96 3.51 13.87
CA ALA A 170 -13.22 4.25 15.10
C ALA A 170 -14.50 3.73 15.79
N ILE A 171 -15.57 3.49 15.02
CA ILE A 171 -16.82 2.89 15.54
C ILE A 171 -16.59 1.49 16.08
N ILE A 172 -15.81 0.65 15.39
CA ILE A 172 -15.44 -0.70 15.88
C ILE A 172 -14.78 -0.58 17.25
N LEU A 173 -13.85 0.36 17.41
CA LEU A 173 -13.15 0.63 18.67
C LEU A 173 -13.99 1.41 19.69
N GLU A 174 -15.25 1.72 19.42
CA GLU A 174 -16.11 2.53 20.30
C GLU A 174 -15.52 3.91 20.64
N LEU A 175 -14.80 4.48 19.68
CA LEU A 175 -14.23 5.83 19.73
C LEU A 175 -15.16 6.83 19.04
N PRO A 176 -15.04 8.15 19.33
CA PRO A 176 -15.56 9.19 18.46
C PRO A 176 -15.18 8.93 17.00
N ALA A 177 -16.16 9.00 16.09
CA ALA A 177 -15.99 8.57 14.70
C ALA A 177 -14.82 9.28 13.99
N ASP A 178 -14.58 10.55 14.32
CA ASP A 178 -13.54 11.37 13.70
C ASP A 178 -12.16 11.23 14.34
N GLN A 179 -12.03 10.56 15.50
CA GLN A 179 -10.79 10.52 16.27
C GLN A 179 -9.62 9.97 15.46
N ILE A 180 -9.82 8.88 14.72
CA ILE A 180 -8.76 8.31 13.88
C ILE A 180 -8.51 9.22 12.66
N SER A 181 -9.56 9.68 11.97
CA SER A 181 -9.39 10.53 10.77
C SER A 181 -8.73 11.88 11.04
N ASN A 182 -8.88 12.45 12.24
CA ASN A 182 -8.23 13.69 12.65
C ASN A 182 -6.69 13.58 12.66
N GLY A 183 -6.15 12.38 12.90
CA GLY A 183 -4.73 12.08 12.75
C GLY A 183 -4.26 11.89 11.31
N HIS A 184 -5.17 11.94 10.33
CA HIS A 184 -4.94 11.57 8.93
C HIS A 184 -5.48 12.61 7.93
N LEU A 185 -5.77 13.85 8.36
CA LEU A 185 -6.27 14.91 7.48
C LEU A 185 -5.38 15.09 6.25
N TYR A 186 -5.96 15.45 5.10
CA TYR A 186 -5.25 15.54 3.83
C TYR A 186 -4.20 16.63 3.94
N GLU A 187 -4.56 17.76 4.52
CA GLU A 187 -3.72 18.94 4.72
C GLU A 187 -2.64 18.75 5.79
N SER A 188 -2.70 17.66 6.57
CA SER A 188 -1.68 17.35 7.55
C SER A 188 -0.43 16.76 6.91
N ASN A 189 0.72 17.13 7.47
CA ASN A 189 2.03 16.63 7.06
C ASN A 189 2.17 15.13 7.42
N CYS A 190 2.24 14.29 6.40
CA CYS A 190 2.48 12.86 6.47
C CYS A 190 2.96 12.30 5.12
N ASP A 191 3.57 11.13 5.12
CA ASP A 191 4.07 10.48 3.91
C ASP A 191 2.97 9.63 3.19
N SER A 192 1.71 10.07 3.20
CA SER A 192 0.64 9.43 2.40
C SER A 192 0.81 9.79 0.92
N GLY A 193 0.48 8.85 0.04
CA GLY A 193 0.64 9.10 -1.39
C GLY A 193 0.20 7.96 -2.29
N LEU A 194 0.07 8.31 -3.56
CA LEU A 194 -0.19 7.40 -4.66
C LEU A 194 1.12 6.80 -5.17
N ARG A 195 1.14 5.49 -5.39
CA ARG A 195 2.27 4.73 -5.92
C ARG A 195 1.89 4.06 -7.22
N TYR A 196 2.65 4.36 -8.27
CA TYR A 196 2.72 3.53 -9.47
C TYR A 196 3.89 2.57 -9.29
N MET A 197 3.67 1.28 -9.41
CA MET A 197 4.65 0.24 -9.08
C MET A 197 4.75 -0.76 -10.21
N MET A 198 5.96 -1.01 -10.72
CA MET A 198 6.20 -2.03 -11.73
C MET A 198 7.05 -3.15 -11.16
N TYR A 199 6.51 -4.38 -11.19
CA TYR A 199 7.31 -5.58 -11.05
C TYR A 199 7.73 -6.06 -12.43
N ARG A 200 9.03 -6.25 -12.63
CA ARG A 200 9.58 -6.80 -13.86
C ARG A 200 9.59 -8.32 -13.79
N ALA A 201 9.10 -8.98 -14.84
CA ALA A 201 9.19 -10.43 -14.96
C ALA A 201 10.65 -10.89 -14.84
N ARG A 202 10.86 -12.02 -14.17
CA ARG A 202 12.16 -12.67 -14.06
C ARG A 202 12.18 -13.91 -14.96
N SER A 203 13.38 -14.29 -15.40
CA SER A 203 13.56 -15.54 -16.13
C SER A 203 13.23 -16.74 -15.23
N ALA A 204 12.87 -17.87 -15.85
CA ALA A 204 12.53 -19.09 -15.14
C ALA A 204 13.70 -19.57 -14.25
N GLU A 205 14.93 -19.42 -14.73
CA GLU A 205 16.15 -19.82 -14.02
C GLU A 205 16.34 -19.01 -12.73
N VAL A 206 16.06 -17.70 -12.78
CA VAL A 206 16.12 -16.84 -11.58
C VAL A 206 14.97 -17.18 -10.62
N ASN A 207 13.77 -17.48 -11.12
CA ASN A 207 12.65 -17.87 -10.26
C ASN A 207 12.96 -19.17 -9.50
N GLU A 208 13.45 -20.20 -10.21
CA GLU A 208 13.84 -21.48 -9.62
C GLU A 208 14.97 -21.31 -8.59
N GLN A 209 16.01 -20.54 -8.93
CA GLN A 209 17.15 -20.27 -8.05
C GLN A 209 16.71 -19.71 -6.68
N PHE A 210 15.66 -18.90 -6.65
CA PHE A 210 15.18 -18.23 -5.44
C PHE A 210 13.81 -18.74 -4.97
N LYS A 211 13.47 -19.99 -5.30
CA LYS A 211 12.25 -20.69 -4.83
C LYS A 211 10.97 -19.89 -5.07
N ASP A 212 10.86 -19.29 -6.25
CA ASP A 212 9.65 -18.59 -6.72
C ASP A 212 9.21 -17.41 -5.82
N LEU A 213 10.14 -16.86 -5.03
CA LEU A 213 9.85 -15.77 -4.09
C LEU A 213 10.22 -14.40 -4.67
N TYR A 214 9.23 -13.50 -4.75
CA TYR A 214 9.44 -12.12 -5.19
C TYR A 214 9.57 -11.19 -3.99
N SER A 215 8.64 -11.30 -3.04
CA SER A 215 8.67 -10.61 -1.75
C SER A 215 8.25 -11.56 -0.64
N ARG A 216 8.97 -11.54 0.47
CA ARG A 216 8.66 -12.31 1.69
C ARG A 216 7.34 -11.88 2.32
N GLY A 217 6.80 -12.75 3.17
CA GLY A 217 5.68 -12.43 4.05
C GLY A 217 6.02 -11.24 4.95
N HIS A 218 5.23 -10.17 4.82
CA HIS A 218 5.40 -8.95 5.58
C HIS A 218 4.05 -8.27 5.84
N THR A 219 4.09 -7.26 6.70
CA THR A 219 3.00 -6.32 6.92
C THR A 219 3.41 -4.94 6.44
N ASP A 220 2.41 -4.15 6.08
CA ASP A 220 2.64 -2.78 5.64
C ASP A 220 3.02 -1.85 6.78
N ASN A 221 3.80 -0.84 6.43
CA ASN A 221 4.02 0.33 7.27
C ASN A 221 2.82 1.28 7.11
N GLY A 222 2.49 2.07 8.13
CA GLY A 222 1.43 3.08 8.03
C GLY A 222 0.09 2.58 8.53
N THR A 223 -1.00 3.18 8.05
CA THR A 223 -2.35 3.02 8.63
C THR A 223 -3.21 2.07 7.81
N ILE A 224 -3.46 2.39 6.55
CA ILE A 224 -4.25 1.57 5.62
C ILE A 224 -3.58 1.67 4.24
N THR A 225 -3.56 0.56 3.51
CA THR A 225 -3.14 0.53 2.11
C THR A 225 -4.33 0.16 1.23
N PHE A 226 -4.47 0.91 0.13
CA PHE A 226 -5.40 0.62 -0.94
C PHE A 226 -4.64 0.06 -2.11
N LEU A 227 -5.09 -1.09 -2.62
CA LEU A 227 -4.55 -1.73 -3.81
C LEU A 227 -5.66 -1.88 -4.84
N PHE A 228 -5.45 -1.25 -5.99
CA PHE A 228 -6.33 -1.36 -7.16
C PHE A 228 -6.02 -2.64 -7.94
N GLN A 229 -6.87 -2.92 -8.94
CA GLN A 229 -6.80 -4.12 -9.78
C GLN A 229 -5.38 -4.56 -10.13
N GLN A 230 -5.01 -5.80 -9.76
CA GLN A 230 -3.75 -6.42 -10.18
C GLN A 230 -4.05 -7.52 -11.21
N PRO A 231 -3.81 -7.27 -12.50
CA PRO A 231 -4.17 -8.21 -13.56
C PRO A 231 -3.28 -9.47 -13.57
N VAL A 232 -2.02 -9.35 -13.12
CA VAL A 232 -1.11 -10.48 -12.93
C VAL A 232 -1.26 -10.99 -11.49
N ALA A 233 -1.72 -12.22 -11.34
CA ALA A 233 -1.84 -12.90 -10.06
C ALA A 233 -0.43 -13.14 -9.50
N ALA A 234 -0.16 -12.61 -8.31
CA ALA A 234 1.12 -12.79 -7.61
C ALA A 234 1.05 -12.42 -6.13
N LEU A 235 0.03 -11.65 -5.71
CA LEU A 235 -0.21 -11.32 -4.31
C LEU A 235 -0.89 -12.47 -3.59
N GLN A 236 -0.35 -12.84 -2.44
CA GLN A 236 -0.95 -13.78 -1.52
C GLN A 236 -1.06 -13.19 -0.12
N VAL A 237 -2.06 -13.63 0.64
CA VAL A 237 -2.32 -13.22 2.01
C VAL A 237 -2.42 -14.42 2.94
N LYS A 238 -2.24 -14.15 4.23
CA LYS A 238 -2.55 -15.09 5.32
C LYS A 238 -3.67 -14.50 6.16
N LYS A 239 -4.73 -15.28 6.39
CA LYS A 239 -5.82 -14.91 7.32
C LYS A 239 -5.32 -14.89 8.77
N HIS A 240 -4.50 -15.86 9.15
CA HIS A 240 -3.82 -15.93 10.45
C HIS A 240 -2.37 -16.41 10.29
N GLU A 241 -1.55 -16.30 11.35
CA GLU A 241 -0.12 -16.69 11.33
C GLU A 241 0.10 -18.12 10.80
N ASP A 242 -0.77 -19.06 11.21
CA ASP A 242 -0.73 -20.48 10.84
C ASP A 242 -1.62 -20.85 9.64
N SER A 243 -2.30 -19.88 9.02
CA SER A 243 -3.13 -20.14 7.83
C SER A 243 -2.25 -20.39 6.59
N PRO A 244 -2.73 -21.21 5.63
CA PRO A 244 -2.07 -21.30 4.33
C PRO A 244 -2.09 -19.94 3.61
N TRP A 245 -1.14 -19.75 2.69
CA TRP A 245 -1.20 -18.62 1.76
C TRP A 245 -2.32 -18.81 0.75
N GLU A 246 -3.15 -17.78 0.61
CA GLU A 246 -4.24 -17.74 -0.37
C GLU A 246 -4.03 -16.55 -1.31
N TRP A 247 -4.40 -16.71 -2.57
CA TRP A 247 -4.25 -15.67 -3.59
C TRP A 247 -5.29 -14.58 -3.42
N ILE A 248 -4.94 -13.33 -3.72
CA ILE A 248 -5.92 -12.24 -3.83
C ILE A 248 -6.25 -11.99 -5.30
N ARG A 249 -7.54 -11.80 -5.57
CA ARG A 249 -8.05 -11.32 -6.85
C ARG A 249 -8.83 -10.04 -6.63
N ILE A 250 -8.48 -9.00 -7.39
CA ILE A 250 -9.10 -7.68 -7.28
C ILE A 250 -9.84 -7.43 -8.60
N PRO A 251 -11.11 -7.83 -8.70
CA PRO A 251 -11.88 -7.63 -9.93
C PRO A 251 -12.19 -6.15 -10.16
N GLU A 252 -12.65 -5.84 -11.37
CA GLU A 252 -13.12 -4.50 -11.71
C GLU A 252 -14.19 -4.00 -10.71
N GLY A 253 -14.14 -2.71 -10.38
CA GLY A 253 -15.06 -2.11 -9.40
C GLY A 253 -14.80 -2.52 -7.94
N THR A 254 -13.73 -3.26 -7.66
CA THR A 254 -13.32 -3.66 -6.31
C THR A 254 -11.95 -3.08 -5.96
N LEU A 255 -11.78 -2.72 -4.69
CA LEU A 255 -10.52 -2.27 -4.11
C LEU A 255 -10.10 -3.24 -3.01
N SER A 256 -8.87 -3.74 -3.04
CA SER A 256 -8.32 -4.47 -1.90
C SER A 256 -7.78 -3.48 -0.87
N VAL A 257 -8.09 -3.73 0.39
CA VAL A 257 -7.68 -2.89 1.51
C VAL A 257 -7.00 -3.76 2.55
N ASN A 258 -5.85 -3.30 3.04
CA ASN A 258 -5.26 -3.87 4.24
C ASN A 258 -4.98 -2.83 5.31
N ILE A 259 -5.21 -3.26 6.55
CA ILE A 259 -4.77 -2.55 7.74
C ILE A 259 -3.25 -2.74 7.87
N ALA A 260 -2.56 -1.68 8.27
CA ALA A 260 -1.12 -1.65 8.43
C ALA A 260 -0.72 -1.44 9.89
N ASP A 261 0.58 -1.53 10.18
CA ASP A 261 1.10 -1.68 11.53
C ASP A 261 0.71 -0.54 12.49
N MET A 262 0.47 0.67 11.99
CA MET A 262 0.07 1.82 12.81
C MET A 262 -1.24 1.55 13.54
N LEU A 263 -2.24 0.98 12.88
CA LEU A 263 -3.51 0.67 13.52
C LEU A 263 -3.40 -0.49 14.50
N SER A 264 -2.51 -1.45 14.23
CA SER A 264 -2.18 -2.50 15.20
C SER A 264 -1.56 -1.90 16.45
N ILE A 265 -0.58 -1.00 16.33
CA ILE A 265 0.03 -0.31 17.47
C ILE A 265 -1.01 0.52 18.25
N LEU A 266 -1.78 1.35 17.54
CA LEU A 266 -2.77 2.25 18.14
C LEU A 266 -3.93 1.49 18.79
N SER A 267 -4.22 0.26 18.37
CA SER A 267 -5.26 -0.59 18.98
C SER A 267 -4.69 -1.65 19.94
N ASN A 268 -3.40 -1.53 20.30
CA ASN A 268 -2.64 -2.48 21.10
C ASN A 268 -2.76 -3.95 20.62
N GLY A 269 -2.76 -4.14 19.31
CA GLY A 269 -2.83 -5.44 18.64
C GLY A 269 -4.24 -5.97 18.42
N TYR A 270 -5.30 -5.20 18.73
CA TYR A 270 -6.67 -5.61 18.43
C TYR A 270 -6.94 -5.62 16.92
N LEU A 271 -6.67 -4.52 16.22
CA LEU A 271 -6.74 -4.47 14.76
C LEU A 271 -5.48 -5.13 14.18
N LYS A 272 -5.65 -6.09 13.25
CA LYS A 272 -4.52 -6.84 12.71
C LYS A 272 -3.98 -6.18 11.46
N SER A 273 -2.66 -6.13 11.40
CA SER A 273 -1.95 -5.73 10.20
C SER A 273 -1.96 -6.90 9.21
N GLY A 274 -2.43 -6.66 7.99
CA GLY A 274 -2.59 -7.70 6.99
C GLY A 274 -1.25 -8.30 6.57
N VAL A 275 -1.10 -9.62 6.76
CA VAL A 275 0.10 -10.37 6.36
C VAL A 275 0.00 -10.76 4.89
N HIS A 276 0.97 -10.34 4.09
CA HIS A 276 0.96 -10.59 2.64
C HIS A 276 2.36 -10.81 2.07
N ARG A 277 2.41 -11.47 0.91
CA ARG A 277 3.64 -11.73 0.16
C ARG A 277 3.42 -11.61 -1.34
N VAL A 278 4.52 -11.58 -2.09
CA VAL A 278 4.48 -11.66 -3.55
C VAL A 278 5.27 -12.88 -3.99
N THR A 279 4.64 -13.76 -4.77
CA THR A 279 5.27 -14.95 -5.35
C THR A 279 5.34 -14.83 -6.88
N VAL A 280 5.99 -15.79 -7.54
CA VAL A 280 6.02 -15.88 -8.98
C VAL A 280 4.59 -16.01 -9.51
N PRO A 281 4.23 -15.33 -10.62
CA PRO A 281 2.92 -15.52 -11.22
C PRO A 281 2.68 -16.97 -11.69
N PRO A 282 1.41 -17.37 -11.91
CA PRO A 282 1.08 -18.61 -12.59
C PRO A 282 1.72 -18.66 -13.99
N LYS A 283 1.91 -19.87 -14.54
CA LYS A 283 2.74 -20.13 -15.73
C LYS A 283 2.34 -19.27 -16.94
N ASP A 284 1.04 -19.09 -17.14
CA ASP A 284 0.46 -18.29 -18.22
C ASP A 284 0.71 -16.78 -18.09
N GLN A 285 1.15 -16.31 -16.93
CA GLN A 285 1.45 -14.91 -16.64
C GLN A 285 2.93 -14.63 -16.27
N GLN A 286 3.79 -15.65 -16.15
CA GLN A 286 5.19 -15.46 -15.67
C GLN A 286 6.04 -14.52 -16.54
N ALA A 287 5.74 -14.42 -17.83
CA ALA A 287 6.45 -13.54 -18.76
C ALA A 287 5.95 -12.08 -18.72
N GLN A 288 4.94 -11.77 -17.90
CA GLN A 288 4.29 -10.48 -17.89
C GLN A 288 4.83 -9.58 -16.77
N ASP A 289 5.14 -8.34 -17.13
CA ASP A 289 5.38 -7.28 -16.15
C ASP A 289 4.06 -6.94 -15.45
N ARG A 290 4.13 -6.73 -14.13
CA ARG A 290 2.96 -6.38 -13.31
C ARG A 290 3.02 -4.93 -12.88
N LEU A 291 2.23 -4.10 -13.55
CA LEU A 291 1.93 -2.75 -13.09
C LEU A 291 0.87 -2.81 -11.99
N GLY A 292 1.13 -2.16 -10.87
CA GLY A 292 0.21 -1.96 -9.77
C GLY A 292 0.03 -0.47 -9.48
N LEU A 293 -1.16 -0.15 -9.00
CA LEU A 293 -1.52 1.15 -8.47
C LEU A 293 -1.90 0.97 -7.00
N LEU A 294 -1.26 1.74 -6.11
CA LEU A 294 -1.51 1.68 -4.68
C LEU A 294 -1.68 3.08 -4.12
N TYR A 295 -2.43 3.20 -3.04
CA TYR A 295 -2.48 4.42 -2.25
C TYR A 295 -2.24 4.10 -0.79
N PHE A 296 -1.24 4.74 -0.19
CA PHE A 296 -0.89 4.53 1.21
C PHE A 296 -1.44 5.66 2.07
N VAL A 297 -2.27 5.31 3.06
CA VAL A 297 -2.68 6.22 4.14
C VAL A 297 -1.68 6.09 5.27
N ARG A 298 -1.04 7.20 5.62
CA ARG A 298 -0.05 7.33 6.69
C ARG A 298 -0.53 8.30 7.77
N PRO A 299 -0.16 8.08 9.02
CA PRO A 299 -0.48 9.00 10.11
C PRO A 299 0.30 10.30 9.94
N SER A 300 -0.32 11.41 10.34
CA SER A 300 0.34 12.70 10.40
C SER A 300 1.22 12.86 11.64
N ASP A 301 2.05 13.90 11.59
CA ASP A 301 2.84 14.37 12.72
C ASP A 301 2.02 14.79 13.95
N ARG A 302 0.69 14.96 13.80
CA ARG A 302 -0.24 15.21 14.90
C ARG A 302 -0.61 13.95 15.68
N LEU A 303 -0.32 12.76 15.15
CA LEU A 303 -0.64 11.49 15.80
C LEU A 303 0.61 10.93 16.48
N THR A 304 0.51 10.73 17.79
CA THR A 304 1.55 10.05 18.59
C THR A 304 1.29 8.55 18.61
N LEU A 305 2.36 7.77 18.74
CA LEU A 305 2.31 6.30 18.84
C LEU A 305 1.89 5.84 20.23
N LYS A 306 0.68 6.21 20.63
CA LYS A 306 0.06 5.81 21.89
C LYS A 306 -1.22 5.03 21.59
N SER A 307 -1.39 3.88 22.26
CA SER A 307 -2.62 3.11 22.14
C SER A 307 -3.84 3.97 22.51
N PHE A 308 -4.92 3.83 21.76
CA PHE A 308 -6.16 4.53 22.02
C PHE A 308 -6.76 4.08 23.35
N ASP A 309 -7.19 5.06 24.14
CA ASP A 309 -8.07 4.83 25.26
C ASP A 309 -9.49 4.56 24.73
N SER A 310 -9.76 3.28 24.42
CA SER A 310 -10.99 2.81 23.82
C SER A 310 -11.83 2.01 24.82
N PRO A 311 -13.16 2.25 24.91
CA PRO A 311 -14.05 1.42 25.71
C PRO A 311 -14.02 -0.06 25.34
N LEU A 312 -13.95 -0.38 24.04
CA LEU A 312 -13.80 -1.76 23.57
C LEU A 312 -12.46 -2.36 24.04
N LEU A 313 -11.36 -1.63 23.87
CA LEU A 313 -10.03 -2.14 24.22
C LEU A 313 -9.90 -2.37 25.72
N ARG A 314 -10.43 -1.47 26.57
CA ARG A 314 -10.52 -1.67 28.02
C ARG A 314 -11.35 -2.92 28.35
N ARG A 315 -12.54 -3.05 27.75
CA ARG A 315 -13.44 -4.17 28.01
C ARG A 315 -12.87 -5.52 27.62
N LEU A 316 -12.07 -5.58 26.56
CA LEU A 316 -11.44 -6.80 26.05
C LEU A 316 -10.03 -7.05 26.61
N GLY A 317 -9.53 -6.20 27.53
CA GLY A 317 -8.20 -6.37 28.13
C GLY A 317 -7.03 -6.00 27.21
N TYR A 318 -7.29 -5.30 26.11
CA TYR A 318 -6.25 -4.73 25.23
C TYR A 318 -5.71 -3.40 25.76
N TYR A 319 -6.34 -2.77 26.74
CA TYR A 319 -5.86 -1.51 27.31
C TYR A 319 -5.92 -1.51 28.85
N GLU A 320 -4.75 -1.30 29.47
CA GLU A 320 -4.61 -1.01 30.89
C GLU A 320 -3.80 0.29 31.09
N GLU A 321 -4.36 1.21 31.86
CA GLU A 321 -3.73 2.50 32.16
C GLU A 321 -2.38 2.30 32.89
N GLY A 322 -1.32 2.91 32.35
CA GLY A 322 0.04 2.82 32.90
C GLY A 322 0.83 1.53 32.58
N LYS A 323 0.26 0.57 31.82
CA LYS A 323 0.98 -0.65 31.39
C LYS A 323 1.24 -0.75 29.90
N ASN A 324 0.41 -0.11 29.08
CA ASN A 324 0.59 -0.16 27.63
C ASN A 324 1.83 0.66 27.22
N SER A 325 2.59 0.16 26.25
CA SER A 325 3.81 0.79 25.74
C SER A 325 3.48 2.14 25.11
N GLU A 326 3.71 3.21 25.84
CA GLU A 326 3.67 4.57 25.32
C GLU A 326 4.97 4.84 24.58
N ILE A 327 4.91 4.89 23.24
CA ILE A 327 6.03 5.31 22.42
C ILE A 327 5.81 6.79 22.11
N ASP A 328 6.55 7.64 22.80
CA ASP A 328 6.54 9.08 22.56
C ASP A 328 7.42 9.43 21.35
N ILE A 329 7.07 8.87 20.18
CA ILE A 329 7.69 9.17 18.90
C ILE A 329 6.58 9.61 17.94
N PRO A 330 6.74 10.75 17.24
CA PRO A 330 5.82 11.15 16.17
C PRO A 330 5.70 10.04 15.12
N ALA A 331 4.48 9.69 14.72
CA ALA A 331 4.25 8.57 13.81
C ALA A 331 5.00 8.65 12.45
N PRO A 332 5.26 9.84 11.87
CA PRO A 332 6.11 9.96 10.68
C PRO A 332 7.56 9.55 10.92
N GLU A 333 8.13 9.86 12.09
CA GLU A 333 9.51 9.49 12.43
C GLU A 333 9.68 7.97 12.51
N TRP A 334 8.71 7.28 13.10
CA TRP A 334 8.68 5.81 13.13
C TRP A 334 8.63 5.22 11.71
N THR A 335 7.77 5.80 10.85
CA THR A 335 7.64 5.39 9.46
C THR A 335 8.97 5.56 8.72
N ARG A 336 9.62 6.72 8.85
CA ARG A 336 10.92 7.03 8.19
C ARG A 336 12.05 6.16 8.73
N ALA A 337 12.10 5.91 10.02
CA ALA A 337 13.11 5.03 10.63
C ALA A 337 13.01 3.60 10.07
N ARG A 338 11.80 3.08 9.88
CA ARG A 338 11.60 1.75 9.25
C ARG A 338 12.01 1.75 7.77
N ILE A 339 11.74 2.83 7.03
CA ILE A 339 12.18 2.97 5.64
C ILE A 339 13.72 2.99 5.57
N LYS A 340 14.38 3.81 6.40
CA LYS A 340 15.85 3.88 6.48
C LYS A 340 16.46 2.51 6.75
N LYS A 341 15.88 1.74 7.68
CA LYS A 341 16.34 0.39 8.01
C LYS A 341 16.23 -0.59 6.83
N ASN A 342 15.13 -0.51 6.05
CA ASN A 342 14.97 -1.33 4.84
C ASN A 342 16.02 -0.97 3.78
N TRP A 343 16.48 0.28 3.74
CA TRP A 343 17.52 0.74 2.81
C TRP A 343 18.94 0.38 3.27
N SER A 344 19.21 0.44 4.57
CA SER A 344 20.57 0.40 5.12
C SER A 344 21.10 -0.99 5.46
N ARG A 345 20.34 -2.08 5.24
CA ARG A 345 20.77 -3.44 5.59
C ARG A 345 20.49 -4.43 4.45
N SER A 346 21.55 -5.05 3.92
CA SER A 346 21.42 -6.42 3.40
C SER A 346 21.01 -7.34 4.56
N PRO A 347 20.10 -8.30 4.38
CA PRO A 347 19.74 -9.24 5.44
C PRO A 347 20.98 -10.10 5.79
N THR A 348 21.66 -9.78 6.90
CA THR A 348 22.72 -10.65 7.46
C THR A 348 22.11 -11.87 8.15
N ASP A 349 20.87 -11.74 8.63
CA ASP A 349 20.03 -12.82 9.09
C ASP A 349 18.64 -12.67 8.44
N PRO A 350 18.23 -13.61 7.56
CA PRO A 350 16.93 -13.59 6.94
C PRO A 350 15.77 -13.72 7.94
N ASN A 351 15.99 -14.16 9.18
CA ASN A 351 14.96 -14.38 10.20
C ASN A 351 14.87 -13.25 11.24
N ALA A 352 15.74 -12.24 11.15
CA ALA A 352 15.75 -11.16 12.11
C ALA A 352 14.54 -10.23 11.89
N GLY A 353 13.54 -10.34 12.77
CA GLY A 353 12.44 -9.38 12.87
C GLY A 353 12.94 -7.94 13.09
N THR A 354 12.10 -6.96 12.76
CA THR A 354 12.42 -5.56 13.04
C THR A 354 11.94 -5.16 14.42
N GLN A 355 12.86 -5.08 15.38
CA GLN A 355 12.62 -4.42 16.66
C GLN A 355 12.89 -2.92 16.56
N MET A 356 11.89 -2.10 16.89
CA MET A 356 12.01 -0.65 17.07
C MET A 356 11.07 -0.20 18.20
N ALA A 357 11.63 0.50 19.19
CA ALA A 357 10.88 1.12 20.30
C ALA A 357 9.92 0.16 21.04
N GLY A 358 10.26 -1.13 21.14
CA GLY A 358 9.42 -2.13 21.83
C GLY A 358 8.44 -2.89 20.94
N PHE A 359 8.24 -2.48 19.67
CA PHE A 359 7.50 -3.28 18.69
C PHE A 359 8.45 -4.14 17.87
N SER A 360 8.13 -5.44 17.80
CA SER A 360 8.78 -6.39 16.91
C SER A 360 7.87 -6.66 15.71
N VAL A 361 8.28 -6.23 14.53
CA VAL A 361 7.69 -6.72 13.28
C VAL A 361 8.30 -8.09 13.00
N LYS A 362 7.49 -9.13 13.13
CA LYS A 362 7.87 -10.48 12.70
C LYS A 362 7.91 -10.53 11.17
N HIS A 363 8.95 -11.15 10.62
CA HIS A 363 8.88 -11.65 9.25
C HIS A 363 8.14 -12.98 9.29
N PHE A 364 7.15 -13.14 8.41
CA PHE A 364 6.38 -14.38 8.31
C PHE A 364 7.09 -15.27 7.31
N HIS A 365 7.71 -16.32 7.86
CA HIS A 365 8.41 -17.34 7.10
C HIS A 365 7.46 -18.50 6.83
N ASP A 366 7.40 -18.92 5.57
CA ASP A 366 7.07 -20.29 5.19
C ASP A 366 8.25 -20.86 4.39
#